data_AF-A0A962HQ45-F1
#
_entry.id   AF-A0A962HQ45-F1
#
_cell.length_a   1.000
_cell.length_b   1.000
_cell.length_c   1.000
_cell.angle_alpha   90.00
_cell.angle_beta   90.00
_cell.angle_gamma   90.00
#
_symmetry.space_group_name_H-M   'P 1'
#
loop_
_entity.id
_entity.type
_entity.pdbx_description
1 polymer ?
#
loop_
_entity_poly.entity_id
_entity_poly.type
_entity_poly.pdbx_seq_one_letter_code
_entity_poly.pdbx_strand_id
1 'polypeptide(L)'
;RIRRETIAAEDILHDLGAFSMISSDSQAMGRVGEVITRTWQTAHKMKVQRGSLGFDPATSDNFRAKRYVAKYTINPAITHGISHEVGSVEVGRLADLVLWKPAFFGTKPSLIIKGGLIVAAPMGDPNASIPTPQPVHYRPMFGAFGKAKYSTTMTFLSGAGHDAGVHEQLGLQSLIGVVKNCRSISKANMIHNDYQPQIEVDSQTYEVRADGQLLVCDPALELPLAQRYFLF
;
A
#
# COMPACT_ATOMS: atom_id res chain seq x y z
N ARG A 1 -1.07 -12.58 -22.93
CA ARG A 1 -0.68 -11.61 -21.87
C ARG A 1 -1.89 -11.19 -21.05
N ILE A 2 -2.99 -10.74 -21.68
CA ILE A 2 -4.27 -10.46 -21.01
C ILE A 2 -5.09 -11.76 -21.00
N ARG A 3 -5.37 -12.31 -19.82
CA ARG A 3 -6.06 -13.60 -19.64
C ARG A 3 -7.01 -13.49 -18.46
N ARG A 4 -8.27 -13.86 -18.66
CA ARG A 4 -9.32 -13.76 -17.62
C ARG A 4 -8.98 -14.66 -16.44
N GLU A 5 -8.47 -15.85 -16.73
CA GLU A 5 -8.18 -16.92 -15.80
C GLU A 5 -7.11 -16.49 -14.80
N THR A 6 -5.99 -15.94 -15.30
CA THR A 6 -4.89 -15.49 -14.42
C THR A 6 -5.25 -14.23 -13.62
N ILE A 7 -6.10 -13.35 -14.14
CA ILE A 7 -6.59 -12.17 -13.41
C ILE A 7 -7.55 -12.59 -12.29
N ALA A 8 -8.44 -13.55 -12.55
CA ALA A 8 -9.34 -14.09 -11.52
C ALA A 8 -8.55 -14.84 -10.43
N ALA A 9 -7.50 -15.57 -10.81
CA ALA A 9 -6.63 -16.25 -9.87
C ALA A 9 -5.82 -15.28 -8.99
N GLU A 10 -5.37 -14.15 -9.54
CA GLU A 10 -4.62 -13.10 -8.81
C GLU A 10 -5.40 -12.59 -7.59
N ASP A 11 -6.70 -12.33 -7.72
CA ASP A 11 -7.54 -11.92 -6.59
C ASP A 11 -7.51 -12.93 -5.44
N ILE A 12 -7.63 -14.22 -5.77
CA ILE A 12 -7.62 -15.31 -4.79
C ILE A 12 -6.22 -15.49 -4.19
N LEU A 13 -5.16 -15.37 -4.99
CA LEU A 13 -3.78 -15.46 -4.52
C LEU A 13 -3.44 -14.31 -3.56
N HIS A 14 -4.00 -13.11 -3.75
CA HIS A 14 -3.93 -12.05 -2.75
C HIS A 14 -4.65 -12.43 -1.46
N ASP A 15 -5.88 -12.96 -1.53
CA ASP A 15 -6.66 -13.32 -0.34
C ASP A 15 -6.06 -14.48 0.44
N LEU A 16 -5.42 -15.44 -0.24
CA LEU A 16 -4.69 -16.56 0.35
C LEU A 16 -3.33 -16.14 0.94
N GLY A 17 -2.81 -14.97 0.58
CA GLY A 17 -1.49 -14.52 1.00
C GLY A 17 -0.34 -15.09 0.16
N ALA A 18 -0.63 -15.63 -1.02
CA ALA A 18 0.40 -16.04 -1.98
C ALA A 18 1.01 -14.83 -2.71
N PHE A 19 0.26 -13.74 -2.89
CA PHE A 19 0.79 -12.46 -3.37
C PHE A 19 0.97 -11.46 -2.23
N SER A 20 2.21 -11.06 -1.98
CA SER A 20 2.61 -10.37 -0.75
C SER A 20 2.59 -8.85 -0.81
N MET A 21 2.50 -8.27 -2.00
CA MET A 21 2.56 -6.82 -2.20
C MET A 21 1.60 -6.37 -3.30
N ILE A 22 1.16 -5.12 -3.23
CA ILE A 22 0.41 -4.44 -4.30
C ILE A 22 1.13 -3.13 -4.61
N SER A 23 1.36 -2.87 -5.90
CA SER A 23 2.03 -1.67 -6.41
C SER A 23 1.20 -0.98 -7.48
N SER A 24 1.59 0.24 -7.87
CA SER A 24 0.83 1.06 -8.82
C SER A 24 1.13 0.79 -10.29
N ASP A 25 2.37 0.48 -10.64
CA ASP A 25 2.88 0.56 -12.02
C ASP A 25 2.57 1.93 -12.69
N SER A 26 2.91 3.01 -11.97
CA SER A 26 2.41 4.36 -12.22
C SER A 26 2.65 4.84 -13.65
N GLN A 27 1.55 5.14 -14.37
CA GLN A 27 1.54 5.60 -15.77
C GLN A 27 2.14 4.63 -16.80
N ALA A 28 2.50 3.41 -16.37
CA ALA A 28 3.11 2.37 -17.20
C ALA A 28 2.32 1.06 -17.13
N MET A 29 0.98 1.16 -17.19
CA MET A 29 -0.04 0.11 -16.97
C MET A 29 -0.73 0.11 -15.59
N GLY A 30 -0.52 1.14 -14.77
CA GLY A 30 -1.38 1.36 -13.61
C GLY A 30 -1.40 2.78 -13.05
N ARG A 31 -1.98 2.91 -11.85
CA ARG A 31 -2.51 4.18 -11.31
C ARG A 31 -1.92 4.50 -9.95
N VAL A 32 -1.14 5.58 -9.87
CA VAL A 32 -0.39 5.97 -8.66
C VAL A 32 -1.29 6.25 -7.45
N GLY A 33 -2.48 6.82 -7.67
CA GLY A 33 -3.43 7.19 -6.62
C GLY A 33 -4.34 6.06 -6.14
N GLU A 34 -4.18 4.83 -6.64
CA GLU A 34 -5.15 3.75 -6.41
C GLU A 34 -4.61 2.53 -5.69
N VAL A 35 -3.33 2.50 -5.27
CA VAL A 35 -2.73 1.34 -4.57
C VAL A 35 -3.54 0.93 -3.34
N ILE A 36 -3.86 1.90 -2.48
CA ILE A 36 -4.62 1.67 -1.24
C ILE A 36 -6.06 1.28 -1.60
N THR A 37 -6.72 2.06 -2.47
CA THR A 37 -8.11 1.82 -2.89
C THR A 37 -8.31 0.41 -3.45
N ARG A 38 -7.44 0.00 -4.38
CA ARG A 38 -7.50 -1.31 -5.05
C ARG A 38 -7.23 -2.45 -4.09
N THR A 39 -6.29 -2.26 -3.15
CA THR A 39 -6.06 -3.24 -2.08
C THR A 39 -7.35 -3.54 -1.31
N TRP A 40 -8.08 -2.50 -0.89
CA TRP A 40 -9.31 -2.66 -0.11
C TRP A 40 -10.50 -3.12 -0.96
N GLN A 41 -10.56 -2.75 -2.24
CA GLN A 41 -11.55 -3.30 -3.18
C GLN A 41 -11.36 -4.81 -3.39
N THR A 42 -10.12 -5.28 -3.55
CA THR A 42 -9.81 -6.72 -3.65
C THR A 42 -10.18 -7.44 -2.35
N ALA A 43 -9.80 -6.90 -1.18
CA ALA A 43 -10.18 -7.47 0.11
C ALA A 43 -11.71 -7.59 0.27
N HIS A 44 -12.44 -6.56 -0.14
CA HIS A 44 -13.91 -6.55 -0.13
C HIS A 44 -14.49 -7.61 -1.06
N LYS A 45 -14.07 -7.64 -2.34
CA LYS A 45 -14.55 -8.63 -3.32
C LYS A 45 -14.34 -10.06 -2.80
N MET A 46 -13.17 -10.32 -2.24
CA MET A 46 -12.83 -11.64 -1.71
C MET A 46 -13.66 -12.01 -0.49
N LYS A 47 -13.97 -11.05 0.39
CA LYS A 47 -14.96 -11.29 1.46
C LYS A 47 -16.33 -11.65 0.90
N VAL A 48 -16.83 -10.90 -0.07
CA VAL A 48 -18.16 -11.12 -0.65
C VAL A 48 -18.27 -12.49 -1.30
N GLN A 49 -17.23 -12.92 -2.03
CA GLN A 49 -17.26 -14.17 -2.80
C GLN A 49 -16.78 -15.40 -2.02
N ARG A 50 -15.92 -15.23 -1.00
CA ARG A 50 -15.29 -16.35 -0.27
C ARG A 50 -15.64 -16.40 1.22
N GLY A 51 -16.39 -15.43 1.73
CA GLY A 51 -16.72 -15.33 3.15
C GLY A 51 -15.54 -14.90 4.02
N SER A 52 -15.65 -15.12 5.32
CA SER A 52 -14.58 -14.84 6.29
C SER A 52 -13.38 -15.77 6.08
N LEU A 53 -12.17 -15.26 6.32
CA LEU A 53 -10.99 -16.12 6.38
C LEU A 53 -11.09 -17.03 7.62
N GLY A 54 -10.50 -18.23 7.58
CA GLY A 54 -10.61 -19.19 8.68
C GLY A 54 -10.07 -18.71 10.05
N PHE A 55 -9.24 -17.66 10.06
CA PHE A 55 -8.71 -17.03 11.28
C PHE A 55 -9.56 -15.86 11.79
N ASP A 56 -10.57 -15.44 11.04
CA ASP A 56 -11.46 -14.33 11.41
C ASP A 56 -12.77 -14.85 12.03
N PRO A 57 -13.25 -14.25 13.14
CA PRO A 57 -14.58 -14.55 13.65
C PRO A 57 -15.65 -13.99 12.70
N ALA A 58 -16.89 -14.45 12.82
CA ALA A 58 -18.01 -13.94 12.00
C ALA A 58 -18.30 -12.44 12.18
N THR A 59 -17.81 -11.84 13.28
CA THR A 59 -18.08 -10.46 13.68
C THR A 59 -17.03 -9.44 13.23
N SER A 60 -15.90 -9.87 12.67
CA SER A 60 -14.84 -8.95 12.23
C SER A 60 -13.95 -9.55 11.15
N ASP A 61 -13.28 -8.71 10.37
CA ASP A 61 -12.35 -9.12 9.30
C ASP A 61 -10.91 -8.74 9.63
N ASN A 62 -10.51 -8.80 10.91
CA ASN A 62 -9.25 -8.25 11.39
C ASN A 62 -8.03 -8.92 10.76
N PHE A 63 -8.04 -10.24 10.61
CA PHE A 63 -6.96 -10.98 9.98
C PHE A 63 -6.87 -10.66 8.49
N ARG A 64 -7.99 -10.61 7.77
CA ARG A 64 -8.02 -10.12 6.38
C ARG A 64 -7.50 -8.68 6.30
N ALA A 65 -7.94 -7.79 7.17
CA ALA A 65 -7.48 -6.40 7.18
C ALA A 65 -5.97 -6.29 7.42
N LYS A 66 -5.42 -7.04 8.38
CA LYS A 66 -3.97 -7.14 8.64
C LYS A 66 -3.21 -7.70 7.44
N ARG A 67 -3.74 -8.77 6.80
CA ARG A 67 -3.16 -9.36 5.60
C ARG A 67 -3.06 -8.35 4.46
N TYR A 68 -4.10 -7.56 4.23
CA TYR A 68 -4.16 -6.62 3.11
C TYR A 68 -3.41 -5.31 3.38
N VAL A 69 -3.46 -4.74 4.58
CA VAL A 69 -2.67 -3.53 4.90
C VAL A 69 -1.17 -3.80 4.75
N ALA A 70 -0.71 -5.00 5.12
CA ALA A 70 0.69 -5.38 4.99
C ALA A 70 1.21 -5.33 3.54
N LYS A 71 0.32 -5.48 2.54
CA LYS A 71 0.69 -5.52 1.10
C LYS A 71 1.19 -4.18 0.56
N TYR A 72 0.81 -3.06 1.18
CA TYR A 72 1.26 -1.73 0.76
C TYR A 72 2.00 -0.95 1.85
N THR A 73 2.23 -1.56 3.02
CA THR A 73 2.99 -0.95 4.12
C THR A 73 4.28 -1.73 4.39
N ILE A 74 4.21 -2.82 5.16
CA ILE A 74 5.39 -3.48 5.71
C ILE A 74 6.09 -4.40 4.70
N ASN A 75 5.36 -5.11 3.85
CA ASN A 75 5.98 -6.07 2.91
C ASN A 75 6.82 -5.38 1.83
N PRO A 76 6.38 -4.26 1.23
CA PRO A 76 7.25 -3.45 0.37
C PRO A 76 8.50 -2.96 1.12
N ALA A 77 8.34 -2.50 2.37
CA ALA A 77 9.46 -2.01 3.17
C ALA A 77 10.50 -3.10 3.49
N ILE A 78 10.05 -4.32 3.81
CA ILE A 78 10.93 -5.49 4.02
C ILE A 78 11.64 -5.82 2.71
N THR A 79 10.90 -5.93 1.61
CA THR A 79 11.44 -6.32 0.29
C THR A 79 12.54 -5.38 -0.17
N HIS A 80 12.37 -4.08 0.05
CA HIS A 80 13.34 -3.06 -0.35
C HIS A 80 14.39 -2.72 0.72
N GLY A 81 14.40 -3.44 1.86
CA GLY A 81 15.42 -3.27 2.90
C GLY A 81 15.34 -1.97 3.70
N ILE A 82 14.14 -1.40 3.79
CA ILE A 82 13.85 -0.11 4.46
C ILE A 82 12.89 -0.26 5.65
N SER A 83 12.53 -1.49 6.02
CA SER A 83 11.59 -1.78 7.13
C SER A 83 12.07 -1.34 8.50
N HIS A 84 13.35 -1.04 8.66
CA HIS A 84 13.90 -0.46 9.89
C HIS A 84 13.54 1.02 10.06
N GLU A 85 13.18 1.72 8.99
CA GLU A 85 12.82 3.14 9.01
C GLU A 85 11.31 3.37 8.84
N VAL A 86 10.63 2.57 8.01
CA VAL A 86 9.24 2.82 7.59
C VAL A 86 8.42 1.54 7.46
N GLY A 87 7.16 1.66 7.07
CA GLY A 87 6.29 0.54 6.69
C GLY A 87 5.36 0.02 7.77
N SER A 88 5.41 0.52 9.00
CA SER A 88 4.43 0.22 10.05
C SER A 88 4.45 1.29 11.15
N VAL A 89 3.42 1.26 12.01
CA VAL A 89 3.33 2.10 13.20
C VAL A 89 4.00 1.36 14.36
N GLU A 90 5.31 1.50 14.45
CA GLU A 90 6.15 0.89 15.49
C GLU A 90 7.14 1.92 16.05
N VAL A 91 7.48 1.80 17.33
CA VAL A 91 8.44 2.69 18.00
C VAL A 91 9.80 2.61 17.32
N GLY A 92 10.45 3.77 17.14
CA GLY A 92 11.77 3.87 16.52
C GLY A 92 11.74 4.06 15.00
N ARG A 93 10.57 3.94 14.35
CA ARG A 93 10.39 4.24 12.92
C ARG A 93 10.03 5.71 12.69
N LEU A 94 10.26 6.19 11.48
CA LEU A 94 9.88 7.52 11.06
C LEU A 94 8.36 7.71 11.18
N ALA A 95 7.93 8.85 11.73
CA ALA A 95 6.52 9.18 11.97
C ALA A 95 5.78 9.57 10.68
N ASP A 96 5.69 8.61 9.75
CA ASP A 96 4.92 8.68 8.52
C ASP A 96 3.55 8.06 8.73
N LEU A 97 2.55 8.90 8.93
CA LEU A 97 1.23 8.50 9.37
C LEU A 97 0.15 9.07 8.45
N VAL A 98 -0.91 8.29 8.26
CA VAL A 98 -2.09 8.73 7.51
C VAL A 98 -3.31 8.55 8.38
N LEU A 99 -4.03 9.65 8.61
CA LEU A 99 -5.25 9.64 9.41
C LEU A 99 -6.46 9.57 8.48
N TRP A 100 -7.43 8.76 8.86
CA TRP A 100 -8.63 8.51 8.07
C TRP A 100 -9.87 8.76 8.93
N LYS A 101 -10.85 9.46 8.36
CA LYS A 101 -12.23 9.30 8.81
C LYS A 101 -12.71 7.92 8.36
N PRO A 102 -13.35 7.10 9.22
CA PRO A 102 -13.79 5.76 8.85
C PRO A 102 -14.61 5.71 7.55
N ALA A 103 -15.51 6.67 7.33
CA ALA A 103 -16.32 6.76 6.12
C ALA A 103 -15.52 6.97 4.81
N PHE A 104 -14.27 7.43 4.90
CA PHE A 104 -13.37 7.70 3.77
C PHE A 104 -12.13 6.79 3.77
N PHE A 105 -12.08 5.79 4.65
CA PHE A 105 -10.94 4.88 4.74
C PHE A 105 -10.64 4.24 3.38
N GLY A 106 -9.38 4.28 2.98
CA GLY A 106 -8.91 3.71 1.72
C GLY A 106 -9.21 4.54 0.47
N THR A 107 -9.85 5.71 0.57
CA THR A 107 -10.07 6.64 -0.57
C THR A 107 -9.41 8.00 -0.37
N LYS A 108 -9.93 8.81 0.56
CA LYS A 108 -9.54 10.21 0.77
C LYS A 108 -9.11 10.43 2.23
N PRO A 109 -7.79 10.43 2.54
CA PRO A 109 -7.30 10.61 3.90
C PRO A 109 -7.59 12.01 4.48
N SER A 110 -7.72 12.11 5.80
CA SER A 110 -7.94 13.38 6.50
C SER A 110 -6.66 14.14 6.78
N LEU A 111 -5.54 13.47 7.05
CA LEU A 111 -4.22 14.08 7.19
C LEU A 111 -3.14 13.12 6.68
N ILE A 112 -2.13 13.67 6.01
CA ILE A 112 -0.92 12.95 5.62
C ILE A 112 0.24 13.60 6.35
N ILE A 113 0.90 12.82 7.20
CA ILE A 113 1.99 13.24 8.08
C ILE A 113 3.26 12.56 7.61
N LYS A 114 4.33 13.33 7.47
CA LYS A 114 5.66 12.86 7.08
C LYS A 114 6.66 13.32 8.14
N GLY A 115 7.42 12.39 8.72
CA GLY A 115 8.41 12.71 9.76
C GLY A 115 7.86 13.58 10.90
N GLY A 116 6.60 13.39 11.29
CA GLY A 116 5.94 14.15 12.36
C GLY A 116 5.31 15.49 11.97
N LEU A 117 5.43 15.95 10.72
CA LEU A 117 4.77 17.17 10.23
C LEU A 117 3.71 16.87 9.17
N ILE A 118 2.63 17.64 9.16
CA ILE A 118 1.58 17.50 8.13
C ILE A 118 2.13 18.00 6.79
N VAL A 119 2.08 17.15 5.75
CA VAL A 119 2.52 17.47 4.39
C VAL A 119 1.37 17.74 3.43
N ALA A 120 0.19 17.16 3.69
CA ALA A 120 -1.00 17.42 2.91
C ALA A 120 -2.27 17.15 3.73
N ALA A 121 -3.30 17.95 3.48
CA ALA A 121 -4.62 17.83 4.12
C ALA A 121 -5.71 18.38 3.19
N PRO A 122 -6.96 17.90 3.29
CA PRO A 122 -8.11 18.57 2.70
C PRO A 122 -8.36 19.88 3.46
N MET A 123 -8.26 21.00 2.76
CA MET A 123 -8.35 22.34 3.35
C MET A 123 -9.32 23.20 2.53
N GLY A 124 -10.20 23.89 3.24
CA GLY A 124 -11.22 24.80 2.70
C GLY A 124 -10.67 26.09 2.12
N ASP A 125 -11.54 27.09 2.01
CA ASP A 125 -11.16 28.45 1.62
C ASP A 125 -10.15 29.07 2.61
N PRO A 126 -8.92 29.44 2.19
CA PRO A 126 -7.93 30.06 3.06
C PRO A 126 -8.33 31.42 3.63
N ASN A 127 -9.29 32.12 3.01
CA ASN A 127 -9.77 33.42 3.49
C ASN A 127 -11.02 33.30 4.37
N ALA A 128 -11.55 32.10 4.59
CA ALA A 128 -12.70 31.89 5.45
C ALA A 128 -12.31 31.96 6.94
N SER A 129 -13.31 32.12 7.81
CA SER A 129 -13.10 32.26 9.26
C SER A 129 -12.61 30.99 9.97
N ILE A 130 -12.77 29.82 9.35
CA ILE A 130 -12.39 28.50 9.85
C ILE A 130 -11.95 27.61 8.66
N PRO A 131 -11.25 26.47 8.85
CA PRO A 131 -10.63 25.71 7.74
C PRO A 131 -11.58 24.80 6.94
N THR A 132 -12.85 24.69 7.32
CA THR A 132 -13.84 23.77 6.73
C THR A 132 -14.79 24.32 5.65
N PRO A 133 -15.00 25.64 5.48
CA PRO A 133 -15.81 26.19 4.41
C PRO A 133 -15.28 25.83 3.03
N GLN A 134 -16.19 25.62 2.09
CA GLN A 134 -15.88 25.16 0.74
C GLN A 134 -15.15 26.26 -0.07
N PRO A 135 -14.33 25.88 -1.08
CA PRO A 135 -14.06 24.53 -1.55
C PRO A 135 -12.97 23.79 -0.76
N VAL A 136 -13.27 22.58 -0.31
CA VAL A 136 -12.33 21.69 0.37
C VAL A 136 -11.67 20.75 -0.63
N HIS A 137 -10.37 20.89 -0.81
CA HIS A 137 -9.55 19.98 -1.62
C HIS A 137 -8.18 19.78 -0.98
N TYR A 138 -7.42 18.77 -1.44
CA TYR A 138 -6.07 18.56 -0.93
C TYR A 138 -5.18 19.75 -1.26
N ARG A 139 -4.45 20.22 -0.25
CA ARG A 139 -3.45 21.27 -0.38
C ARG A 139 -2.15 20.82 0.30
N PRO A 140 -0.98 21.19 -0.23
CA PRO A 140 0.28 21.04 0.50
C PRO A 140 0.25 21.84 1.80
N MET A 141 0.81 21.26 2.86
CA MET A 141 0.90 21.86 4.19
C MET A 141 2.37 22.19 4.53
N PHE A 142 2.63 22.77 5.70
CA PHE A 142 3.96 23.27 6.08
C PHE A 142 5.10 22.25 5.93
N GLY A 143 4.85 20.95 6.16
CA GLY A 143 5.86 19.90 5.96
C GLY A 143 6.33 19.76 4.51
N ALA A 144 5.59 20.26 3.53
CA ALA A 144 5.94 20.21 2.12
C ALA A 144 6.78 21.41 1.62
N PHE A 145 6.98 22.44 2.46
CA PHE A 145 7.59 23.70 2.05
C PHE A 145 8.99 23.92 2.62
N GLY A 146 9.77 24.75 1.93
CA GLY A 146 11.08 25.23 2.39
C GLY A 146 12.04 24.11 2.77
N LYS A 147 12.74 24.29 3.90
CA LYS A 147 13.64 23.29 4.47
C LYS A 147 12.91 22.20 5.28
N ALA A 148 11.66 22.43 5.68
CA ALA A 148 10.89 21.46 6.46
C ALA A 148 10.70 20.13 5.72
N LYS A 149 10.55 20.16 4.39
CA LYS A 149 10.44 18.95 3.56
C LYS A 149 11.68 18.06 3.62
N TYR A 150 12.87 18.66 3.79
CA TYR A 150 14.12 17.93 3.89
C TYR A 150 14.26 17.27 5.26
N SER A 151 13.88 17.97 6.34
CA SER A 151 13.92 17.41 7.70
C SER A 151 12.87 16.33 7.98
N THR A 152 11.89 16.14 7.09
CA THR A 152 10.78 15.18 7.27
C THR A 152 10.83 14.02 6.27
N THR A 153 11.59 14.15 5.18
CA THR A 153 11.70 13.15 4.12
C THR A 153 13.04 12.44 4.20
N MET A 154 13.05 11.17 3.77
CA MET A 154 14.24 10.34 3.72
C MET A 154 14.56 9.94 2.28
N THR A 155 15.83 10.08 1.89
CA THR A 155 16.39 9.54 0.66
C THR A 155 17.12 8.25 1.01
N PHE A 156 16.70 7.14 0.42
CA PHE A 156 17.33 5.83 0.63
C PHE A 156 18.47 5.61 -0.38
N LEU A 157 19.65 5.23 0.12
CA LEU A 157 20.84 4.93 -0.66
C LEU A 157 21.28 3.47 -0.47
N SER A 158 22.06 2.96 -1.42
CA SER A 158 22.82 1.72 -1.23
C SER A 158 23.91 1.92 -0.17
N GLY A 159 24.32 0.85 0.51
CA GLY A 159 25.46 0.90 1.44
C GLY A 159 26.71 1.48 0.78
N ALA A 160 27.06 0.99 -0.41
CA ALA A 160 28.20 1.50 -1.17
C ALA A 160 28.08 3.00 -1.53
N GLY A 161 26.86 3.48 -1.87
CA GLY A 161 26.64 4.89 -2.18
C GLY A 161 26.75 5.79 -0.96
N HIS A 162 26.29 5.30 0.20
CA HIS A 162 26.48 5.98 1.48
C HIS A 162 27.96 6.03 1.85
N ASP A 163 28.68 4.90 1.80
CA ASP A 163 30.09 4.79 2.19
C ASP A 163 31.02 5.59 1.27
N ALA A 164 30.66 5.75 0.00
CA ALA A 164 31.36 6.61 -0.95
C ALA A 164 31.09 8.11 -0.74
N GLY A 165 30.25 8.49 0.22
CA GLY A 165 29.95 9.88 0.53
C GLY A 165 29.11 10.60 -0.53
N VAL A 166 28.23 9.88 -1.25
CA VAL A 166 27.44 10.45 -2.36
C VAL A 166 26.50 11.56 -1.87
N HIS A 167 25.95 11.42 -0.66
CA HIS A 167 25.00 12.38 -0.12
C HIS A 167 25.67 13.72 0.22
N GLU A 168 26.91 13.69 0.73
CA GLU A 168 27.72 14.88 0.99
C GLU A 168 28.19 15.51 -0.32
N GLN A 169 28.68 14.72 -1.27
CA GLN A 169 29.13 15.22 -2.58
C GLN A 169 28.03 15.94 -3.35
N LEU A 170 26.79 15.43 -3.27
CA LEU A 170 25.62 16.04 -3.91
C LEU A 170 24.94 17.12 -3.04
N GLY A 171 25.39 17.33 -1.80
CA GLY A 171 24.79 18.29 -0.88
C GLY A 171 23.33 17.98 -0.56
N LEU A 172 22.97 16.70 -0.44
CA LEU A 172 21.61 16.28 -0.13
C LEU A 172 21.21 16.76 1.28
N GLN A 173 20.05 17.41 1.38
CA GLN A 173 19.57 17.98 2.65
C GLN A 173 18.58 17.08 3.39
N SER A 174 17.97 16.12 2.69
CA SER A 174 17.02 15.17 3.29
C SER A 174 17.71 14.22 4.26
N LEU A 175 16.93 13.61 5.17
CA LEU A 175 17.43 12.48 5.96
C LEU A 175 17.97 11.40 5.02
N ILE A 176 19.07 10.75 5.40
CA ILE A 176 19.66 9.68 4.59
C ILE A 176 19.38 8.34 5.28
N GLY A 177 18.71 7.45 4.56
CA GLY A 177 18.49 6.06 4.97
C GLY A 177 19.37 5.13 4.17
N VAL A 178 19.84 4.04 4.77
CA VAL A 178 20.70 3.06 4.08
C VAL A 178 19.97 1.74 3.95
N VAL A 179 19.73 1.30 2.72
CA VAL A 179 19.06 0.01 2.47
C VAL A 179 19.93 -1.14 2.96
N LYS A 180 19.33 -2.11 3.64
CA LYS A 180 20.02 -3.30 4.16
C LYS A 180 19.12 -4.52 4.18
N ASN A 181 19.73 -5.71 4.29
CA ASN A 181 19.02 -6.98 4.42
C ASN A 181 18.14 -7.38 3.22
N CYS A 182 18.45 -6.93 2.00
CA CYS A 182 17.68 -7.30 0.80
C CYS A 182 18.01 -8.70 0.24
N ARG A 183 18.97 -9.43 0.83
CA ARG A 183 19.49 -10.70 0.31
C ARG A 183 19.22 -11.92 1.20
N SER A 184 18.86 -11.68 2.46
CA SER A 184 18.59 -12.72 3.46
C SER A 184 17.10 -12.97 3.68
N ILE A 185 16.22 -12.31 2.91
CA ILE A 185 14.78 -12.48 2.98
C ILE A 185 14.27 -13.52 1.98
N SER A 186 13.14 -14.12 2.31
CA SER A 186 12.39 -15.05 1.50
C SER A 186 10.89 -14.75 1.60
N LYS A 187 10.07 -15.53 0.91
CA LYS A 187 8.61 -15.44 1.02
C LYS A 187 8.11 -15.61 2.46
N ALA A 188 8.80 -16.41 3.28
CA ALA A 188 8.48 -16.61 4.70
C ALA A 188 8.62 -15.35 5.56
N ASN A 189 9.31 -14.30 5.08
CA ASN A 189 9.43 -13.04 5.79
C ASN A 189 8.28 -12.06 5.49
N MET A 190 7.36 -12.41 4.59
CA MET A 190 6.25 -11.55 4.19
C MET A 190 5.11 -11.65 5.21
N ILE A 191 4.92 -10.58 5.98
CA ILE A 191 3.97 -10.53 7.09
C ILE A 191 2.57 -10.84 6.58
N HIS A 192 1.96 -11.89 7.15
CA HIS A 192 0.63 -12.44 6.83
C HIS A 192 0.43 -12.91 5.38
N ASN A 193 1.50 -12.98 4.59
CA ASN A 193 1.48 -13.22 3.15
C ASN A 193 2.66 -14.10 2.70
N ASP A 194 2.87 -15.20 3.40
CA ASP A 194 3.99 -16.13 3.26
C ASP A 194 3.60 -17.45 2.58
N TYR A 195 2.35 -17.61 2.14
CA TYR A 195 1.87 -18.86 1.55
C TYR A 195 2.59 -19.18 0.23
N GLN A 196 3.12 -20.40 0.13
CA GLN A 196 3.86 -20.92 -1.02
C GLN A 196 3.15 -22.15 -1.63
N PRO A 197 2.01 -21.96 -2.34
CA PRO A 197 1.32 -23.06 -3.01
C PRO A 197 2.14 -23.64 -4.15
N GLN A 198 1.88 -24.91 -4.48
CA GLN A 198 2.22 -25.43 -5.81
C GLN A 198 1.25 -24.81 -6.82
N ILE A 199 1.78 -23.92 -7.67
CA ILE A 199 1.02 -23.26 -8.73
C ILE A 199 1.17 -24.03 -10.03
N GLU A 200 0.04 -24.33 -10.66
CA GLU A 200 -0.05 -24.92 -11.99
C GLU A 200 -0.89 -24.00 -12.89
N VAL A 201 -0.45 -23.84 -14.14
CA VAL A 201 -1.17 -23.10 -15.17
C VAL A 201 -1.24 -23.96 -16.42
N ASP A 202 -2.45 -24.32 -16.84
CA ASP A 202 -2.63 -25.08 -18.07
C ASP A 202 -2.23 -24.24 -19.28
N SER A 203 -1.45 -24.80 -20.20
CA SER A 203 -0.88 -24.07 -21.34
C SER A 203 -1.89 -23.74 -22.44
N GLN A 204 -3.04 -24.42 -22.47
CA GLN A 204 -4.09 -24.29 -23.47
C GLN A 204 -5.30 -23.54 -22.93
N THR A 205 -5.75 -23.89 -21.72
CA THR A 205 -6.95 -23.30 -21.10
C THR A 205 -6.63 -22.12 -20.19
N TYR A 206 -5.38 -21.98 -19.75
CA TYR A 206 -4.92 -20.99 -18.76
C TYR A 206 -5.56 -21.12 -17.37
N GLU A 207 -6.24 -22.25 -17.10
CA GLU A 207 -6.72 -22.58 -15.75
C GLU A 207 -5.56 -22.53 -14.77
N VAL A 208 -5.75 -21.79 -13.68
CA VAL A 208 -4.77 -21.69 -12.60
C VAL A 208 -5.22 -22.55 -11.44
N ARG A 209 -4.32 -23.41 -10.94
CA ARG A 209 -4.54 -24.22 -9.75
C ARG A 209 -3.51 -23.91 -8.68
N ALA A 210 -3.93 -23.90 -7.42
CA ALA A 210 -3.05 -23.89 -6.26
C ALA A 210 -3.32 -25.15 -5.44
N ASP A 211 -2.29 -25.97 -5.22
CA ASP A 211 -2.40 -27.26 -4.50
C ASP A 211 -3.53 -28.15 -5.08
N GLY A 212 -3.63 -28.19 -6.41
CA GLY A 212 -4.66 -28.92 -7.16
C GLY A 212 -6.04 -28.23 -7.23
N GLN A 213 -6.29 -27.18 -6.45
CA GLN A 213 -7.58 -26.47 -6.41
C GLN A 213 -7.66 -25.39 -7.49
N LEU A 214 -8.72 -25.43 -8.30
CA LEU A 214 -8.98 -24.43 -9.34
C LEU A 214 -9.25 -23.05 -8.73
N LEU A 215 -8.51 -22.04 -9.17
CA LEU A 215 -8.64 -20.65 -8.75
C LEU A 215 -9.48 -19.86 -9.74
N VAL A 216 -10.78 -19.79 -9.48
CA VAL A 216 -11.73 -19.06 -10.32
C VAL A 216 -12.66 -18.21 -9.45
N CYS A 217 -12.96 -17.00 -9.92
CA CYS A 217 -13.93 -16.12 -9.30
C CYS A 217 -14.60 -15.24 -10.36
N ASP A 218 -15.82 -14.78 -10.09
CA ASP A 218 -16.56 -13.91 -11.01
C ASP A 218 -16.04 -12.47 -10.94
N PRO A 219 -16.07 -11.72 -12.06
CA PRO A 219 -15.79 -10.29 -12.05
C PRO A 219 -16.86 -9.55 -11.23
N ALA A 220 -16.45 -8.54 -10.46
CA ALA A 220 -17.39 -7.69 -9.73
C ALA A 220 -18.03 -6.67 -10.67
N LEU A 221 -19.35 -6.49 -10.58
CA LEU A 221 -20.11 -5.51 -11.38
C LEU A 221 -20.05 -4.10 -10.78
N GLU A 222 -19.94 -4.01 -9.46
CA GLU A 222 -19.82 -2.77 -8.70
C GLU A 222 -18.71 -2.92 -7.64
N LEU A 223 -18.04 -1.82 -7.31
CA LEU A 223 -17.02 -1.79 -6.27
C LEU A 223 -17.33 -0.69 -5.25
N PRO A 224 -17.03 -0.93 -3.95
CA PRO A 224 -16.98 0.15 -2.98
C PRO A 224 -15.82 1.09 -3.33
N LEU A 225 -15.72 2.20 -2.61
CA LEU A 225 -14.60 3.14 -2.77
C LEU A 225 -14.47 3.68 -4.21
N ALA A 226 -15.60 3.83 -4.92
CA ALA A 226 -15.68 4.26 -6.31
C ALA A 226 -16.67 5.43 -6.47
N GLN A 227 -17.75 5.26 -7.24
CA GLN A 227 -18.69 6.31 -7.67
C GLN A 227 -19.20 7.23 -6.54
N ARG A 228 -19.34 6.71 -5.32
CA ARG A 228 -19.77 7.50 -4.14
C ARG A 228 -18.80 8.62 -3.75
N TYR A 229 -17.51 8.48 -4.06
CA TYR A 229 -16.45 9.30 -3.47
C TYR A 229 -15.79 10.25 -4.46
N PHE A 230 -15.84 9.96 -5.76
CA PHE A 230 -15.11 10.69 -6.78
C PHE A 230 -16.08 11.49 -7.65
N LEU A 231 -15.69 12.71 -8.00
CA LEU A 231 -16.47 13.56 -8.90
C LEU A 231 -16.41 13.04 -10.34
N PHE A 232 -15.33 12.34 -10.69
CA PHE A 232 -15.06 11.69 -11.97
C PHE A 232 -14.35 10.36 -11.73
#